data_AF-A0A6N9C6R3-F1
#
_entry.id   AF-A0A6N9C6R3-F1
#
_cell.length_a   1.000
_cell.length_b   1.000
_cell.length_c   1.000
_cell.angle_alpha   90.00
_cell.angle_beta   90.00
_cell.angle_gamma   90.00
#
_symmetry.space_group_name_H-M   'P 1'
#
loop_
_entity.id
_entity.type
_entity.pdbx_description
1 polymer ?
#
loop_
_entity_poly.entity_id
_entity_poly.type
_entity_poly.pdbx_seq_one_letter_code
_entity_poly.pdbx_strand_id
1 'polypeptide(L)'
;MTIKGVVDNYPTTSVRKIKLFGGFFSRIKFQVGGRSYTLDNIEHDIIRYEYGDPRIHFALVCASLGCPILERRAFVPKTLEEQLDNATAKFINNPEKVRLDRENRMLYLSKIFEWYAEDFEDTHDSVINFIAEYLPETDAAFLEKERVQLQYLEYDWSLNVQSGVEEQK
;
A
#
# COMPACT_ATOMS: atom_id res chain seq x y z
N MET A 1 -13.25 6.83 4.18
CA MET A 1 -12.81 8.20 4.50
C MET A 1 -12.03 8.83 3.35
N THR A 2 -11.00 8.17 2.81
CA THR A 2 -10.25 8.61 1.61
C THR A 2 -11.15 8.90 0.39
N ILE A 3 -12.04 7.98 0.00
CA ILE A 3 -12.97 8.16 -1.13
C ILE A 3 -13.84 9.41 -0.94
N LYS A 4 -14.40 9.59 0.26
CA LYS A 4 -15.19 10.78 0.60
C LYS A 4 -14.36 12.07 0.49
N GLY A 5 -13.13 12.06 1.01
CA GLY A 5 -12.23 13.21 0.91
C GLY A 5 -11.90 13.61 -0.54
N VAL A 6 -11.75 12.64 -1.44
CA VAL A 6 -11.54 12.89 -2.88
C VAL A 6 -12.81 13.43 -3.54
N VAL A 7 -13.97 12.81 -3.29
CA VAL A 7 -15.27 13.24 -3.84
C VAL A 7 -15.61 14.67 -3.39
N ASP A 8 -15.41 14.99 -2.12
CA ASP A 8 -15.69 16.32 -1.56
C ASP A 8 -14.76 17.43 -2.14
N ASN A 9 -13.66 17.06 -2.80
CA ASN A 9 -12.69 17.99 -3.41
C ASN A 9 -12.55 17.79 -4.93
N TYR A 10 -13.54 17.17 -5.57
CA TYR A 10 -13.56 16.99 -7.02
C TYR A 10 -13.94 18.31 -7.74
N PRO A 11 -13.35 18.64 -8.90
CA PRO A 11 -12.30 17.90 -9.61
C PRO A 11 -10.90 18.16 -9.02
N THR A 12 -10.14 17.08 -8.82
CA THR A 12 -8.73 17.13 -8.44
C THR A 12 -7.95 16.06 -9.21
N THR A 13 -6.69 16.33 -9.55
CA THR A 13 -5.83 15.40 -10.29
C THR A 13 -4.84 14.64 -9.40
N SER A 14 -4.72 15.01 -8.13
CA SER A 14 -3.90 14.30 -7.14
C SER A 14 -4.36 14.64 -5.72
N VAL A 15 -4.39 13.64 -4.83
CA VAL A 15 -4.60 13.86 -3.39
C VAL A 15 -3.56 14.78 -2.77
N ARG A 16 -2.33 14.84 -3.31
CA ARG A 16 -1.28 15.77 -2.85
C ARG A 16 -1.61 17.24 -3.12
N LYS A 17 -2.52 17.51 -4.07
CA LYS A 17 -3.01 18.87 -4.35
C LYS A 17 -4.12 19.29 -3.38
N ILE A 18 -4.76 18.33 -2.70
CA ILE A 18 -5.77 18.62 -1.68
C ILE A 18 -5.04 18.93 -0.38
N LYS A 19 -4.83 20.22 -0.12
CA LYS A 19 -3.97 20.76 0.96
C LYS A 19 -2.50 20.31 0.84
N LEU A 20 -1.65 21.25 0.44
CA LEU A 20 -0.20 21.09 0.27
C LEU A 20 0.48 20.38 1.46
N PHE A 21 1.59 19.68 1.18
CA PHE A 21 2.46 18.98 2.16
C PHE A 21 1.78 17.85 2.97
N GLY A 22 1.07 16.94 2.31
CA GLY A 22 0.43 15.80 2.99
C GLY A 22 -0.80 16.20 3.82
N GLY A 23 -1.34 17.41 3.59
CA GLY A 23 -2.48 17.95 4.32
C GLY A 23 -3.78 17.17 4.12
N PHE A 24 -3.90 16.40 3.05
CA PHE A 24 -5.04 15.49 2.84
C PHE A 24 -5.15 14.46 3.97
N PHE A 25 -4.05 13.80 4.33
CA PHE A 25 -4.05 12.73 5.32
C PHE A 25 -3.95 13.25 6.76
N SER A 26 -3.17 14.32 6.96
CA SER A 26 -2.91 14.91 8.28
C SER A 26 -3.92 16.00 8.72
N ARG A 27 -4.67 16.64 7.81
CA ARG A 27 -5.51 17.82 8.14
C ARG A 27 -6.98 17.69 7.77
N ILE A 28 -7.40 16.62 7.09
CA ILE A 28 -8.82 16.33 6.89
C ILE A 28 -9.28 15.47 8.06
N LYS A 29 -10.26 16.00 8.79
CA LYS A 29 -10.85 15.33 9.95
C LYS A 29 -12.18 14.70 9.56
N PHE A 30 -12.40 13.48 10.02
CA PHE A 30 -13.63 12.74 9.87
C PHE A 30 -14.16 12.37 11.26
N GLN A 31 -15.48 12.31 11.41
CA GLN A 31 -16.12 11.89 12.66
C GLN A 31 -16.41 10.39 12.61
N VAL A 32 -15.85 9.64 13.56
CA VAL A 32 -16.03 8.19 13.71
C VAL A 32 -16.29 7.88 15.18
N GLY A 33 -17.41 7.22 15.49
CA GLY A 33 -17.75 6.83 16.87
C GLY A 33 -17.82 8.01 17.86
N GLY A 34 -18.22 9.21 17.39
CA GLY A 34 -18.30 10.42 18.21
C GLY A 34 -16.96 11.13 18.46
N ARG A 35 -15.86 10.65 17.88
CA ARG A 35 -14.53 11.27 17.96
C ARG A 35 -14.04 11.71 16.58
N SER A 36 -13.18 12.73 16.58
CA SER A 36 -12.63 13.31 15.35
C SER A 36 -11.24 12.76 15.10
N TYR A 37 -11.06 12.15 13.92
CA TYR A 37 -9.79 11.55 13.51
C TYR A 37 -9.34 12.06 12.14
N THR A 38 -8.02 12.15 11.94
CA THR A 38 -7.43 12.27 10.61
C THR A 38 -7.09 10.88 10.07
N LEU A 39 -6.75 10.77 8.77
CA LEU A 39 -6.30 9.48 8.23
C LEU A 39 -4.96 9.07 8.86
N ASP A 40 -4.05 10.03 9.07
CA ASP A 40 -2.78 9.79 9.76
C ASP A 40 -3.00 9.28 11.19
N ASN A 41 -3.94 9.86 11.94
CA ASN A 41 -4.21 9.40 13.31
C ASN A 41 -4.72 7.95 13.33
N ILE A 42 -5.55 7.57 12.37
CA ILE A 42 -6.05 6.19 12.29
C ILE A 42 -4.91 5.24 11.90
N GLU A 43 -4.10 5.61 10.91
CA GLU A 43 -3.02 4.76 10.41
C GLU A 43 -1.88 4.63 11.42
N HIS A 44 -1.33 5.74 11.92
CA HIS A 44 -0.09 5.75 12.70
C HIS A 44 -0.35 5.55 14.20
N ASP A 45 -1.36 6.22 14.76
CA ASP A 45 -1.55 6.25 16.22
C ASP A 45 -2.44 5.11 16.73
N ILE A 46 -3.20 4.47 15.84
CA ILE A 46 -4.11 3.37 16.18
C ILE A 46 -3.65 2.09 15.48
N ILE A 47 -3.69 2.02 14.15
CA ILE A 47 -3.50 0.75 13.44
C ILE A 47 -2.04 0.27 13.52
N ARG A 48 -1.07 1.11 13.15
CA ARG A 48 0.35 0.76 13.20
C ARG A 48 0.79 0.46 14.62
N TYR A 49 0.46 1.34 15.56
CA TYR A 49 0.89 1.21 16.95
C TYR A 49 0.26 0.02 17.69
N GLU A 50 -1.04 -0.25 17.52
CA GLU A 50 -1.71 -1.31 18.28
C GLU A 50 -1.49 -2.71 17.72
N TYR A 51 -1.30 -2.85 16.40
CA TYR A 51 -1.31 -4.17 15.75
C TYR A 51 0.05 -4.59 15.19
N GLY A 52 0.93 -3.65 14.83
CA GLY A 52 2.28 -3.96 14.32
C GLY A 52 2.29 -4.87 13.08
N ASP A 53 1.20 -4.94 12.32
CA ASP A 53 1.07 -5.83 11.16
C ASP A 53 1.49 -5.09 9.88
N PRO A 54 2.60 -5.47 9.22
CA PRO A 54 3.07 -4.79 8.01
C PRO A 54 2.10 -4.91 6.83
N ARG A 55 1.16 -5.87 6.84
CA ARG A 55 0.19 -6.09 5.75
C ARG A 55 -0.79 -4.93 5.59
N ILE A 56 -0.92 -4.07 6.60
CA ILE A 56 -1.76 -2.87 6.56
C ILE A 56 -1.36 -1.90 5.44
N HIS A 57 -0.07 -1.86 5.06
CA HIS A 57 0.44 -1.01 3.98
C HIS A 57 -0.11 -1.40 2.61
N PHE A 58 -0.64 -2.62 2.47
CA PHE A 58 -1.27 -3.12 1.26
C PHE A 58 -2.80 -3.01 1.29
N ALA A 59 -3.38 -2.78 2.47
CA ALA A 59 -4.82 -2.65 2.68
C ALA A 59 -5.29 -1.19 2.75
N LEU A 60 -4.44 -0.29 3.27
CA LEU A 60 -4.73 1.13 3.39
C LEU A 60 -4.30 1.86 2.12
N VAL A 61 -5.28 2.18 1.28
CA VAL A 61 -5.03 2.81 -0.03
C VAL A 61 -5.08 4.33 0.07
N CYS A 62 -3.95 4.96 -0.25
CA CYS A 62 -3.76 6.41 -0.34
C CYS A 62 -4.38 7.09 -1.58
N ALA A 63 -5.22 6.39 -2.35
CA ALA A 63 -5.88 6.83 -3.59
C ALA A 63 -4.96 7.33 -4.75
N SER A 64 -3.64 7.11 -4.67
CA SER A 64 -2.71 7.32 -5.79
C SER A 64 -2.50 6.05 -6.63
N LEU A 65 -2.05 6.19 -7.88
CA LEU A 65 -1.70 5.12 -8.83
C LEU A 65 -0.56 4.24 -8.31
N GLY A 66 0.34 4.83 -7.50
CA GLY A 66 1.37 4.10 -6.76
C GLY A 66 0.82 3.18 -5.67
N CYS A 67 -0.39 3.42 -5.15
CA CYS A 67 -0.96 2.67 -4.02
C CYS A 67 -1.39 1.24 -4.43
N PRO A 68 -1.58 0.35 -3.46
CA PRO A 68 -2.20 -0.96 -3.67
C PRO A 68 -3.57 -0.84 -4.35
N ILE A 69 -3.98 -1.89 -5.08
CA ILE A 69 -5.30 -1.94 -5.71
C ILE A 69 -6.36 -1.86 -4.60
N LEU A 70 -7.29 -0.91 -4.73
CA LEU A 70 -8.40 -0.80 -3.78
C LEU A 70 -9.24 -2.08 -3.80
N GLU A 71 -9.28 -2.76 -2.66
CA GLU A 71 -10.15 -3.93 -2.48
C GLU A 71 -11.61 -3.53 -2.65
N ARG A 72 -12.35 -4.31 -3.44
CA ARG A 72 -13.77 -4.03 -3.76
C ARG A 72 -14.73 -4.36 -2.61
N ARG A 73 -14.21 -4.91 -1.50
CA ARG A 73 -14.98 -5.34 -0.34
C ARG A 73 -14.40 -4.71 0.91
N ALA A 74 -15.26 -4.35 1.84
CA ALA A 74 -14.83 -3.91 3.17
C ALA A 74 -14.11 -5.06 3.89
N PHE A 75 -13.07 -4.71 4.64
CA PHE A 75 -12.44 -5.62 5.60
C PHE A 75 -13.42 -5.89 6.75
N VAL A 76 -13.64 -7.16 7.08
CA VAL A 76 -14.52 -7.56 8.18
C VAL A 76 -13.84 -8.59 9.08
N PRO A 77 -14.11 -8.59 10.40
CA PRO A 77 -13.36 -9.41 11.35
C PRO A 77 -13.27 -10.90 11.00
N LYS A 78 -14.36 -11.47 10.44
CA LYS A 78 -14.43 -12.88 10.09
C LYS A 78 -13.45 -13.30 8.98
N THR A 79 -13.10 -12.39 8.07
CA THR A 79 -12.27 -12.68 6.89
C THR A 79 -11.05 -11.78 6.81
N LEU A 80 -10.72 -11.07 7.89
CA LEU A 80 -9.70 -10.02 7.90
C LEU A 80 -8.33 -10.55 7.46
N GLU A 81 -7.87 -11.64 8.08
CA GLU A 81 -6.58 -12.28 7.77
C GLU A 81 -6.47 -12.65 6.28
N GLU A 82 -7.46 -13.37 5.77
CA GLU A 82 -7.51 -13.76 4.35
C GLU A 82 -7.53 -12.53 3.43
N GLN A 83 -8.22 -11.45 3.82
CA GLN A 83 -8.25 -10.22 3.03
C GLN A 83 -6.90 -9.50 3.03
N LEU A 84 -6.20 -9.46 4.17
CA LEU A 84 -4.86 -8.87 4.30
C LEU A 84 -3.83 -9.67 3.51
N ASP A 85 -3.83 -11.00 3.63
CA ASP A 85 -2.91 -11.86 2.89
C ASP A 85 -3.15 -11.76 1.39
N ASN A 86 -4.41 -11.76 0.95
CA ASN A 86 -4.73 -11.59 -0.46
C ASN A 86 -4.29 -10.22 -1.01
N ALA A 87 -4.48 -9.14 -0.26
CA ALA A 87 -4.05 -7.81 -0.68
C ALA A 87 -2.51 -7.73 -0.80
N THR A 88 -1.82 -8.32 0.18
CA THR A 88 -0.35 -8.40 0.23
C THR A 88 0.20 -9.23 -0.93
N ALA A 89 -0.33 -10.44 -1.14
CA ALA A 89 0.04 -11.32 -2.23
C ALA A 89 -0.17 -10.65 -3.59
N LYS A 90 -1.31 -9.98 -3.80
CA LYS A 90 -1.58 -9.25 -5.05
C LYS A 90 -0.58 -8.12 -5.30
N PHE A 91 -0.17 -7.40 -4.25
CA PHE A 91 0.79 -6.31 -4.38
C PHE A 91 2.18 -6.83 -4.72
N ILE A 92 2.67 -7.83 -3.99
CA ILE A 92 3.99 -8.43 -4.18
C ILE A 92 4.08 -9.18 -5.51
N ASN A 93 3.02 -9.83 -5.96
CA ASN A 93 3.01 -10.52 -7.25
C ASN A 93 2.66 -9.62 -8.44
N ASN A 94 2.67 -8.29 -8.26
CA ASN A 94 2.52 -7.34 -9.36
C ASN A 94 3.91 -6.88 -9.87
N PRO A 95 4.30 -7.21 -11.12
CA PRO A 95 5.59 -6.81 -11.70
C PRO A 95 5.86 -5.30 -11.76
N GLU A 96 4.81 -4.46 -11.69
CA GLU A 96 4.94 -3.01 -11.61
C GLU A 96 5.29 -2.52 -10.19
N LYS A 97 5.17 -3.38 -9.19
CA LYS A 97 5.41 -3.05 -7.77
C LYS A 97 6.60 -3.82 -7.20
N VAL A 98 6.76 -5.08 -7.56
CA VAL A 98 7.88 -5.94 -7.18
C VAL A 98 8.28 -6.77 -8.39
N ARG A 99 9.56 -6.73 -8.76
CA ARG A 99 10.07 -7.51 -9.90
C ARG A 99 11.49 -7.98 -9.65
N LEU A 100 11.71 -9.28 -9.78
CA LEU A 100 13.04 -9.88 -9.72
C LEU A 100 13.61 -10.06 -11.13
N ASP A 101 14.76 -9.46 -11.38
CA ASP A 101 15.61 -9.71 -12.55
C ASP A 101 16.77 -10.63 -12.13
N ARG A 102 16.65 -11.91 -12.46
CA ARG A 102 17.64 -12.93 -12.10
C ARG A 102 18.94 -12.80 -12.89
N GLU A 103 18.87 -12.34 -14.14
CA GLU A 103 20.04 -12.22 -15.02
C GLU A 103 20.98 -11.13 -14.50
N ASN A 104 20.40 -9.98 -14.12
CA ASN A 104 21.15 -8.85 -13.59
C ASN A 104 21.27 -8.87 -12.06
N ARG A 105 20.68 -9.87 -11.37
CA ARG A 105 20.62 -9.98 -9.90
C ARG A 105 20.07 -8.70 -9.24
N MET A 106 18.96 -8.20 -9.75
CA MET A 106 18.33 -6.96 -9.30
C MET A 106 16.89 -7.20 -8.85
N LEU A 107 16.57 -6.76 -7.64
CA LEU A 107 15.21 -6.78 -7.11
C LEU A 107 14.66 -5.35 -7.10
N TYR A 108 13.66 -5.12 -7.94
CA TYR A 108 12.95 -3.85 -8.05
C TYR A 108 11.78 -3.83 -7.08
N LEU A 109 11.70 -2.80 -6.23
CA LEU A 109 10.71 -2.71 -5.16
C LEU A 109 9.96 -1.37 -5.20
N SER A 110 8.68 -1.38 -4.86
CA SER A 110 7.92 -0.16 -4.60
C SER A 110 8.54 0.61 -3.44
N LYS A 111 8.45 1.96 -3.47
CA LYS A 111 8.90 2.83 -2.37
C LYS A 111 8.19 2.59 -1.04
N ILE A 112 7.07 1.88 -1.02
CA ILE A 112 6.42 1.45 0.23
C ILE A 112 7.42 0.67 1.10
N PHE A 113 8.24 -0.19 0.48
CA PHE A 113 9.28 -0.95 1.16
C PHE A 113 10.49 -0.11 1.58
N GLU A 114 10.64 1.11 1.06
CA GLU A 114 11.65 2.09 1.48
C GLU A 114 11.12 2.94 2.64
N TRP A 115 9.90 3.45 2.53
CA TRP A 115 9.30 4.38 3.49
C TRP A 115 8.91 3.71 4.81
N TYR A 116 8.55 2.43 4.77
CA TYR A 116 8.08 1.67 5.92
C TYR A 116 8.97 0.46 6.20
N ALA A 117 10.26 0.52 5.82
CA ALA A 117 11.22 -0.58 6.00
C ALA A 117 11.21 -1.12 7.44
N GLU A 118 11.17 -0.21 8.44
CA GLU A 118 11.15 -0.54 9.86
C GLU A 118 9.99 -1.49 10.23
N ASP A 119 8.79 -1.30 9.69
CA ASP A 119 7.63 -2.15 10.01
C ASP A 119 7.81 -3.61 9.51
N PHE A 120 8.51 -3.79 8.39
CA PHE A 120 8.83 -5.11 7.85
C PHE A 120 10.02 -5.74 8.59
N GLU A 121 11.02 -4.93 8.92
CA GLU A 121 12.23 -5.37 9.64
C GLU A 121 11.91 -5.79 11.08
N ASP A 122 11.04 -5.06 11.78
CA ASP A 122 10.62 -5.38 13.15
C ASP A 122 9.88 -6.73 13.26
N THR A 123 9.24 -7.17 12.18
CA THR A 123 8.41 -8.38 12.18
C THR A 123 9.05 -9.57 11.48
N HIS A 124 9.92 -9.34 10.48
CA HIS A 124 10.48 -10.39 9.62
C HIS A 124 12.01 -10.29 9.48
N ASP A 125 12.69 -9.50 10.31
CA ASP A 125 14.13 -9.18 10.29
C ASP A 125 14.63 -8.43 9.03
N SER A 126 13.92 -8.53 7.91
CA SER A 126 14.20 -7.76 6.69
C SER A 126 12.99 -7.64 5.77
N VAL A 127 12.99 -6.58 4.96
CA VAL A 127 12.05 -6.42 3.83
C VAL A 127 12.07 -7.63 2.89
N ILE A 128 13.25 -8.21 2.62
CA ILE A 128 13.37 -9.33 1.70
C ILE A 128 12.69 -10.59 2.26
N ASN A 129 12.86 -10.85 3.56
CA ASN A 129 12.22 -11.99 4.22
C ASN A 129 10.70 -11.88 4.14
N PHE A 130 10.15 -10.70 4.45
CA PHE A 130 8.71 -10.45 4.31
C PHE A 130 8.22 -10.70 2.87
N ILE A 131 8.93 -10.17 1.87
CA ILE A 131 8.53 -10.33 0.47
C ILE A 131 8.61 -11.80 0.03
N ALA A 132 9.62 -12.54 0.49
CA ALA A 132 9.84 -13.94 0.12
C ALA A 132 8.68 -14.86 0.51
N GLU A 133 7.94 -14.55 1.58
CA GLU A 133 6.75 -15.31 2.00
C GLU A 133 5.62 -15.29 0.97
N TYR A 134 5.56 -14.26 0.12
CA TYR A 134 4.49 -14.06 -0.85
C TYR A 134 4.95 -14.27 -2.30
N LEU A 135 6.24 -14.48 -2.54
CA LEU A 135 6.79 -14.75 -3.87
C LEU A 135 6.60 -16.22 -4.29
N PRO A 136 6.67 -16.54 -5.59
CA PRO A 136 6.81 -17.91 -6.04
C PRO A 136 8.01 -18.59 -5.38
N GLU A 137 7.89 -19.86 -5.01
CA GLU A 137 8.94 -20.63 -4.31
C GLU A 137 10.30 -20.54 -5.02
N THR A 138 10.29 -20.55 -6.35
CA THR A 138 11.50 -20.44 -7.16
C THR A 138 12.19 -19.08 -7.01
N ASP A 139 11.44 -17.99 -6.85
CA ASP A 139 11.98 -16.64 -6.66
C ASP A 139 12.45 -16.45 -5.22
N ALA A 140 11.68 -16.91 -4.24
CA ALA A 140 12.07 -16.91 -2.83
C ALA A 140 13.38 -17.68 -2.61
N ALA A 141 13.50 -18.89 -3.16
CA ALA A 141 14.72 -19.70 -3.08
C ALA A 141 15.92 -19.07 -3.79
N PHE A 142 15.69 -18.22 -4.81
CA PHE A 142 16.77 -17.46 -5.45
C PHE A 142 17.26 -16.34 -4.53
N LEU A 143 16.34 -15.59 -3.91
CA LEU A 143 16.67 -14.50 -2.98
C LEU A 143 17.39 -14.96 -1.71
N GLU A 144 17.11 -16.19 -1.26
CA GLU A 144 17.81 -16.79 -0.11
C GLU A 144 19.27 -17.14 -0.43
N LYS A 145 19.55 -17.60 -1.67
CA LYS A 145 20.85 -18.13 -2.07
C LYS A 145 21.77 -17.09 -2.69
N GLU A 146 21.20 -16.14 -3.41
CA GLU A 146 21.93 -15.19 -4.22
C GLU A 146 21.84 -13.78 -3.63
N ARG A 147 22.97 -13.08 -3.62
CA ARG A 147 22.97 -11.65 -3.25
C ARG A 147 22.41 -10.82 -4.41
N VAL A 148 21.27 -10.17 -4.18
CA VAL A 148 20.65 -9.23 -5.12
C VAL A 148 20.89 -7.78 -4.73
N GLN A 149 20.90 -6.89 -5.71
CA GLN A 149 20.86 -5.45 -5.50
C GLN A 149 19.41 -4.96 -5.44
N LEU A 150 19.10 -4.06 -4.50
CA LEU A 150 17.78 -3.46 -4.39
C LEU A 150 17.72 -2.16 -5.20
N GLN A 151 16.66 -2.01 -5.99
CA GLN A 151 16.35 -0.76 -6.67
C GLN A 151 14.90 -0.36 -6.42
N TYR A 152 14.69 0.81 -5.83
CA TYR A 152 13.34 1.31 -5.61
C TYR A 152 12.77 1.97 -6.87
N LEU A 153 11.55 1.59 -7.23
CA LEU A 153 10.81 2.11 -8.38
C LEU A 153 10.39 3.57 -8.15
N GLU A 154 10.24 4.34 -9.23
CA GLU A 154 9.66 5.67 -9.11
C GLU A 154 8.18 5.59 -8.77
N TYR A 155 7.74 6.36 -7.77
CA TYR A 155 6.36 6.30 -7.27
C TYR A 155 5.50 7.33 -8.00
N ASP A 156 4.56 6.85 -8.82
CA ASP A 156 3.60 7.71 -9.53
C ASP A 156 2.46 8.16 -8.60
N TRP A 157 2.44 9.45 -8.29
CA TRP A 157 1.46 10.10 -7.42
C TRP A 157 0.15 10.53 -8.12
N SER A 158 -0.02 10.16 -9.38
CA SER A 158 -1.24 10.45 -10.16
C SER A 158 -2.45 9.72 -9.54
N LEU A 159 -3.68 10.25 -9.64
CA LEU A 159 -4.88 9.63 -9.05
C LEU A 159 -5.24 8.30 -9.73
N ASN A 160 -5.65 7.30 -8.96
CA ASN A 160 -6.23 6.06 -9.49
C ASN A 160 -7.69 6.30 -9.91
N VAL A 161 -7.91 6.70 -11.16
CA VAL A 161 -9.26 6.88 -11.74
C VAL A 161 -9.73 5.53 -12.28
N GLN A 162 -10.69 4.89 -11.62
CA GLN A 162 -11.43 3.77 -12.23
C GLN A 162 -12.43 4.34 -13.23
N SER A 163 -12.17 4.14 -14.53
CA SER A 163 -13.12 4.41 -15.60
C SER A 163 -14.33 3.48 -15.45
N GLY A 164 -15.40 3.95 -14.84
CA GLY A 164 -16.66 3.24 -14.71
C GLY A 164 -17.74 3.83 -15.63
N VAL A 165 -18.19 3.00 -16.57
CA VAL A 165 -19.45 3.05 -17.35
C VAL A 165 -19.47 4.00 -18.56
N GLU A 166 -19.28 3.40 -19.75
CA GLU A 166 -19.82 3.92 -21.00
C GLU A 166 -21.36 3.92 -20.90
N GLU A 167 -21.96 5.10 -20.78
CA GLU A 167 -23.36 5.30 -21.12
C GLU A 167 -23.50 5.16 -22.65
N GLN A 168 -23.90 3.98 -23.11
CA GLN A 168 -24.46 3.84 -24.45
C GLN A 168 -25.85 4.49 -24.44
N LYS A 169 -25.96 5.61 -25.14
CA LYS A 169 -27.22 6.22 -25.59
C LYS A 169 -27.87 5.38 -26.69
#